data_AF-A0A353G4R5-F1
#
_entry.id   AF-A0A353G4R5-F1
#
_cell.length_a   1.000
_cell.length_b   1.000
_cell.length_c   1.000
_cell.angle_alpha   90.00
_cell.angle_beta   90.00
_cell.angle_gamma   90.00
#
_symmetry.space_group_name_H-M   'P 1'
#
loop_
_entity.id
_entity.type
_entity.pdbx_description
1 polymer ?
#
loop_
_entity_poly.entity_id
_entity_poly.type
_entity_poly.pdbx_seq_one_letter_code
_entity_poly.pdbx_strand_id
1 'polypeptide(L)'
;MSGTAYAQSTGWMNANDMHRFSKAHFHDGAWPTSVSCKDAEVVAGMDRRNMLLNIEYGPNPNHTKWKWAWGPAVGRIEHDYAAKGFKMVSEDSFRRPSGLLIRCAIWHKQP
;
A
#
# COMPACT_ATOMS: atom_id res chain seq x y z
N MET A 1 -12.19 -18.16 -23.84
CA MET A 1 -12.69 -16.87 -23.33
C MET A 1 -11.59 -16.26 -22.49
N SER A 2 -10.84 -15.30 -23.06
CA SER A 2 -9.78 -14.60 -22.35
C SER A 2 -10.41 -13.55 -21.44
N GLY A 3 -10.70 -13.93 -20.19
CA GLY A 3 -11.19 -13.00 -19.18
C GLY A 3 -10.06 -12.05 -18.82
N THR A 4 -10.24 -10.76 -19.13
CA THR A 4 -9.44 -9.69 -18.55
C THR A 4 -9.52 -9.82 -17.03
N ALA A 5 -8.42 -10.22 -16.39
CA ALA A 5 -8.31 -10.18 -14.94
C ALA A 5 -8.37 -8.70 -14.52
N TYR A 6 -9.58 -8.23 -14.25
CA TYR A 6 -9.82 -6.87 -13.77
C TYR A 6 -9.17 -6.78 -12.40
N ALA A 7 -8.01 -6.14 -12.31
CA ALA A 7 -7.40 -5.83 -11.02
C ALA A 7 -8.44 -5.05 -10.21
N GLN A 8 -8.82 -5.58 -9.05
CA GLN A 8 -9.71 -4.88 -8.14
C GLN A 8 -8.93 -3.74 -7.50
N SER A 9 -9.59 -2.62 -7.23
CA SER A 9 -8.98 -1.47 -6.61
C SER A 9 -9.73 -1.14 -5.33
N THR A 10 -8.99 -0.72 -4.30
CA THR A 10 -9.57 -0.20 -3.06
C THR A 10 -10.26 1.16 -3.25
N GLY A 11 -10.04 1.82 -4.40
CA GLY A 11 -10.23 3.25 -4.56
C GLY A 11 -9.24 4.04 -3.69
N TRP A 12 -9.39 5.36 -3.68
CA TRP A 12 -8.61 6.25 -2.81
C TRP A 12 -9.18 6.26 -1.40
N MET A 13 -8.44 5.70 -0.45
CA MET A 13 -8.79 5.66 0.98
C MET A 13 -7.72 6.38 1.79
N ASN A 14 -8.07 6.97 2.93
CA ASN A 14 -7.02 7.44 3.83
C ASN A 14 -6.23 6.25 4.42
N ALA A 15 -5.01 6.51 4.89
CA ALA A 15 -4.13 5.42 5.34
C ALA A 15 -4.67 4.61 6.53
N ASN A 16 -5.42 5.23 7.44
CA ASN A 16 -6.04 4.52 8.56
C ASN A 16 -7.17 3.60 8.09
N ASP A 17 -7.97 4.06 7.13
CA ASP A 17 -9.03 3.28 6.51
C ASP A 17 -8.46 2.13 5.71
N MET A 18 -7.38 2.36 4.96
CA MET A 18 -6.65 1.31 4.26
C MET A 18 -6.09 0.25 5.23
N HIS A 19 -5.60 0.65 6.40
CA HIS A 19 -5.13 -0.30 7.42
C HIS A 19 -6.26 -1.17 7.97
N ARG A 20 -7.41 -0.56 8.24
CA ARG A 20 -8.61 -1.32 8.65
C ARG A 20 -9.12 -2.21 7.52
N PHE A 21 -9.19 -1.69 6.30
CA PHE A 21 -9.63 -2.41 5.12
C PHE A 21 -8.74 -3.62 4.84
N SER A 22 -7.42 -3.44 4.79
CA SER A 22 -6.48 -4.53 4.54
C SER A 22 -6.57 -5.64 5.59
N LYS A 23 -6.76 -5.28 6.87
CA LYS A 23 -6.98 -6.26 7.93
C LYS A 23 -8.28 -7.04 7.80
N ALA A 24 -9.34 -6.43 7.28
CA ALA A 24 -10.68 -7.03 7.20
C ALA A 24 -10.97 -7.73 5.86
N HIS A 25 -10.36 -7.28 4.77
CA HIS A 25 -10.71 -7.71 3.41
C HIS A 25 -9.61 -8.47 2.69
N PHE A 26 -8.35 -8.32 3.11
CA PHE A 26 -7.24 -9.00 2.45
C PHE A 26 -6.71 -10.21 3.21
N HIS A 27 -7.59 -10.89 3.94
CA HIS A 27 -7.29 -12.18 4.57
C HIS A 27 -6.87 -13.21 3.53
N ASP A 28 -5.55 -13.43 3.36
CA ASP A 28 -4.82 -14.41 2.55
C ASP A 28 -5.32 -14.71 1.11
N GLY A 29 -6.40 -14.09 0.64
CA GLY A 29 -7.08 -14.34 -0.63
C GLY A 29 -6.97 -13.17 -1.60
N ALA A 30 -6.46 -12.02 -1.15
CA ALA A 30 -6.12 -10.89 -2.00
C ALA A 30 -4.61 -10.73 -2.12
N TRP A 31 -4.16 -10.47 -3.34
CA TRP A 31 -2.77 -10.31 -3.75
C TRP A 31 -2.59 -8.90 -4.31
N PRO A 32 -2.10 -7.95 -3.51
CA PRO A 32 -1.81 -6.61 -3.98
C PRO A 32 -0.75 -6.60 -5.08
N THR A 33 -0.93 -5.79 -6.11
CA THR A 33 -0.02 -5.74 -7.27
C THR A 33 0.59 -4.36 -7.45
N SER A 34 -0.13 -3.31 -7.07
CA SER A 34 0.36 -1.93 -7.16
C SER A 34 -0.16 -1.09 -6.01
N VAL A 35 0.60 -0.06 -5.65
CA VAL A 35 0.17 0.97 -4.72
C VAL A 35 0.44 2.35 -5.32
N SER A 36 -0.48 3.27 -5.07
CA SER A 36 -0.26 4.69 -5.31
C SER A 36 -0.62 5.49 -4.07
N CYS A 37 0.09 6.58 -3.83
CA CYS A 37 -0.20 7.49 -2.74
C CYS A 37 -0.04 8.95 -3.13
N LYS A 38 -0.94 9.77 -2.60
CA LYS A 38 -0.92 11.22 -2.80
C LYS A 38 -1.31 11.94 -1.52
N ASP A 39 -0.98 13.22 -1.46
CA ASP A 39 -1.43 14.05 -0.35
C ASP A 39 -2.96 14.12 -0.35
N ALA A 40 -3.56 14.13 0.83
CA ALA A 40 -4.95 14.52 0.93
C ALA A 40 -4.98 16.05 0.74
N GLU A 41 -5.60 16.53 -0.34
CA GLU A 41 -5.77 17.97 -0.55
C GLU A 41 -6.26 18.61 0.76
N VAL A 42 -5.53 19.62 1.23
CA VAL A 42 -5.70 20.19 2.56
C VAL A 42 -7.11 20.81 2.67
N VAL A 43 -8.05 20.07 3.24
CA VAL A 43 -9.27 20.66 3.79
C VAL A 43 -8.89 21.24 5.14
N ALA A 44 -9.19 22.53 5.36
CA ALA A 44 -8.97 23.18 6.64
C ALA A 44 -9.58 22.33 7.78
N GLY A 45 -8.76 21.94 8.76
CA GLY A 45 -9.19 21.14 9.91
C GLY A 45 -8.92 19.62 9.83
N MET A 46 -8.39 19.09 8.73
CA MET A 46 -7.93 17.69 8.70
C MET A 46 -6.52 17.53 9.26
N ASP A 47 -6.33 16.47 10.06
CA ASP A 47 -5.04 16.07 10.61
C ASP A 47 -4.00 15.95 9.48
N ARG A 48 -2.88 16.65 9.62
CA ARG A 48 -1.73 16.58 8.70
C ARG A 48 -1.26 15.15 8.46
N ARG A 49 -1.69 14.13 9.21
CA ARG A 49 -1.37 12.71 8.95
C ARG A 49 -2.18 12.06 7.82
N ASN A 50 -3.17 12.75 7.24
CA ASN A 50 -3.99 12.19 6.18
C ASN A 50 -3.22 12.19 4.84
N MET A 51 -3.07 11.00 4.27
CA MET A 51 -2.67 10.76 2.88
C MET A 51 -3.67 9.79 2.29
N LEU A 52 -3.83 9.83 0.97
CA LEU A 52 -4.69 8.89 0.26
C LEU A 52 -3.83 7.79 -0.35
N LEU A 53 -4.33 6.56 -0.27
CA LEU A 53 -3.75 5.38 -0.89
C LEU A 53 -4.77 4.69 -1.77
N ASN A 54 -4.28 4.14 -2.88
CA ASN A 54 -5.00 3.20 -3.72
C ASN A 54 -4.14 1.95 -3.87
N ILE A 55 -4.70 0.79 -3.57
CA ILE A 55 -4.06 -0.51 -3.81
C ILE A 55 -4.86 -1.24 -4.87
N GLU A 56 -4.18 -1.66 -5.93
CA GLU A 56 -4.72 -2.64 -6.86
C GLU A 56 -4.35 -4.04 -6.39
N TYR A 57 -5.27 -4.98 -6.53
CA TYR A 57 -5.11 -6.35 -6.07
C TYR A 57 -5.87 -7.34 -6.94
N GLY A 58 -5.41 -8.58 -6.94
CA GLY A 58 -6.08 -9.73 -7.56
C GLY A 58 -6.24 -10.90 -6.59
N PRO A 59 -6.64 -12.07 -7.08
CA PRO A 59 -6.71 -13.29 -6.27
C PRO A 59 -5.31 -13.73 -5.77
N ASN A 60 -5.24 -14.27 -4.55
CA ASN A 60 -4.03 -14.86 -3.96
C ASN A 60 -4.16 -16.39 -3.80
N PRO A 61 -4.14 -17.18 -4.89
CA PRO A 61 -4.36 -18.63 -4.83
C PRO A 61 -3.27 -19.38 -4.06
N ASN A 62 -2.08 -18.80 -3.94
CA ASN A 62 -0.94 -19.40 -3.25
C ASN A 62 -0.86 -18.99 -1.77
N HIS A 63 -1.82 -18.19 -1.28
CA HIS A 63 -1.81 -17.64 0.08
C HIS A 63 -0.47 -17.00 0.46
N THR A 64 0.19 -16.37 -0.52
CA THR A 64 1.49 -15.77 -0.30
C THR A 64 1.34 -14.60 0.64
N LYS A 65 2.14 -14.59 1.71
CA LYS A 65 2.11 -13.49 2.69
C LYS A 65 2.61 -12.21 2.04
N TRP A 66 2.00 -11.10 2.41
CA TRP A 66 2.42 -9.79 1.94
C TRP A 66 2.28 -8.75 3.06
N LYS A 67 2.92 -7.60 2.86
CA LYS A 67 2.89 -6.44 3.76
C LYS A 67 2.78 -5.17 2.95
N TRP A 68 2.28 -4.12 3.57
CA TRP A 68 2.35 -2.76 3.04
C TRP A 68 2.62 -1.79 4.17
N ALA A 69 3.15 -0.62 3.83
CA ALA A 69 3.47 0.44 4.77
C ALA A 69 3.50 1.78 4.03
N TRP A 70 3.43 2.84 4.81
CA TRP A 70 3.44 4.21 4.30
C TRP A 70 4.17 5.16 5.25
N GLY A 71 4.44 6.37 4.77
CA GLY A 71 5.08 7.42 5.55
C GLY A 71 6.57 7.61 5.22
N PRO A 72 7.26 8.47 5.98
CA PRO A 72 8.67 8.80 5.69
C PRO A 72 9.63 7.67 6.07
N ALA A 73 9.20 6.71 6.90
CA ALA A 73 10.04 5.63 7.41
C ALA A 73 10.05 4.37 6.52
N VAL A 74 9.39 4.39 5.36
CA VAL A 74 9.28 3.21 4.46
C VAL A 74 10.64 2.61 4.10
N GLY A 75 11.67 3.43 3.88
CA GLY A 75 13.02 2.91 3.60
C GLY A 75 13.64 2.11 4.76
N ARG A 76 13.33 2.45 6.01
CA ARG A 76 13.74 1.65 7.17
C ARG A 76 12.95 0.34 7.25
N ILE A 77 11.64 0.41 6.97
CA ILE A 77 10.76 -0.76 6.98
C ILE A 77 11.18 -1.78 5.91
N GLU A 78 11.61 -1.31 4.74
CA GLU A 78 12.13 -2.17 3.68
C GLU A 78 13.27 -3.07 4.18
N HIS A 79 14.25 -2.51 4.89
CA HIS A 79 15.35 -3.29 5.45
C HIS A 79 14.86 -4.38 6.42
N ASP A 80 13.94 -4.04 7.31
CA ASP A 80 13.36 -4.99 8.28
C ASP A 80 12.53 -6.10 7.60
N TYR A 81 11.90 -5.79 6.48
CA TYR A 81 11.11 -6.74 5.68
C TYR A 81 12.00 -7.62 4.80
N ALA A 82 13.06 -7.06 4.22
CA ALA A 82 14.08 -7.81 3.49
C ALA A 82 14.73 -8.89 4.37
N ALA A 83 15.10 -8.54 5.61
CA ALA A 83 15.61 -9.50 6.60
C ALA A 83 14.62 -10.64 6.93
N LYS A 84 13.33 -10.41 6.70
CA LYS A 84 12.25 -11.39 6.88
C LYS A 84 11.89 -12.08 5.56
N GLY A 85 12.68 -11.97 4.50
CA GLY A 85 12.44 -12.61 3.20
C GLY A 85 11.27 -12.03 2.43
N PHE A 86 10.89 -10.77 2.69
CA PHE A 86 9.95 -10.03 1.85
C PHE A 86 10.72 -9.20 0.81
N LYS A 87 10.18 -9.10 -0.40
CA LYS A 87 10.72 -8.27 -1.48
C LYS A 87 9.70 -7.20 -1.85
N MET A 88 10.15 -5.96 -2.03
CA MET A 88 9.29 -4.88 -2.48
C MET A 88 8.86 -5.14 -3.92
N VAL A 89 7.60 -4.91 -4.23
CA VAL A 89 7.03 -5.14 -5.57
C VAL A 89 6.38 -3.90 -6.17
N SER A 90 6.02 -2.92 -5.33
CA SER A 90 5.47 -1.65 -5.78
C SER A 90 5.77 -0.59 -4.72
N GLU A 91 6.13 0.59 -5.20
CA GLU A 91 6.39 1.80 -4.44
C GLU A 91 5.82 3.00 -5.20
N ASP A 92 5.31 3.97 -4.48
CA ASP A 92 5.00 5.31 -4.97
C ASP A 92 5.34 6.35 -3.90
N SER A 93 5.46 7.62 -4.29
CA SER A 93 5.86 8.69 -3.39
C SER A 93 5.35 10.07 -3.80
N PHE A 94 5.18 10.94 -2.82
CA PHE A 94 4.89 12.36 -3.03
C PHE A 94 5.63 13.23 -2.03
N ARG A 95 5.81 14.52 -2.37
CA ARG A 95 6.37 15.52 -1.47
C ARG A 95 5.29 16.43 -0.94
N ARG A 96 5.35 16.68 0.36
CA ARG A 96 4.50 17.70 1.01
C ARG A 96 5.04 19.10 0.75
N PRO A 97 4.23 20.15 0.96
CA PRO A 97 4.70 21.54 0.92
C PRO A 97 5.88 21.81 1.86
N SER A 98 6.03 21.05 2.96
CA SER A 98 7.18 21.13 3.85
C SER A 98 8.48 20.52 3.29
N GLY A 99 8.44 19.94 2.10
CA GLY A 99 9.56 19.20 1.49
C GLY A 99 9.69 17.74 1.96
N LEU A 100 8.91 17.33 2.98
CA LEU A 100 8.93 15.96 3.50
C LEU A 100 8.49 14.97 2.42
N LEU A 101 9.36 13.99 2.14
CA LEU A 101 9.06 12.88 1.24
C LEU A 101 8.22 11.84 1.98
N ILE A 102 7.08 11.51 1.42
CA ILE A 102 6.20 10.44 1.88
C ILE A 102 6.21 9.34 0.83
N ARG A 103 6.32 8.09 1.28
CA ARG A 103 6.28 6.90 0.43
C ARG A 103 5.16 5.98 0.85
N CYS A 104 4.73 5.12 -0.06
CA CYS A 104 3.91 3.95 0.19
C CYS A 104 4.51 2.78 -0.58
N ALA A 105 4.47 1.58 -0.01
CA ALA A 105 5.05 0.40 -0.64
C ALA A 105 4.33 -0.89 -0.25
N ILE A 106 4.42 -1.87 -1.14
CA ILE A 106 3.95 -3.25 -0.96
C ILE A 106 5.17 -4.18 -1.05
N TRP A 107 5.19 -5.18 -0.16
CA TRP A 107 6.17 -6.25 -0.17
C TRP A 107 5.52 -7.62 -0.15
N HIS A 108 6.11 -8.54 -0.91
CA HIS A 108 5.67 -9.93 -1.04
C HIS A 108 6.69 -10.87 -0.42
N LYS A 109 6.22 -11.81 0.40
CA LYS A 109 7.06 -12.88 0.93
C LYS A 109 7.56 -13.72 -0.23
N GLN A 110 8.87 -13.87 -0.34
CA GLN A 110 9.45 -14.76 -1.35
C GLN A 110 9.30 -16.22 -0.90
N PRO A 111 9.10 -17.15 -1.86
CA PRO A 111 9.14 -18.59 -1.59
C PRO A 111 10.44 -19.03 -0.92
#